data_AF-A0A533Y8M7-F1
#
_entry.id   AF-A0A533Y8M7-F1
#
_cell.length_a   1.000
_cell.length_b   1.000
_cell.length_c   1.000
_cell.angle_alpha   90.00
_cell.angle_beta   90.00
_cell.angle_gamma   90.00
#
_symmetry.space_group_name_H-M   'P 1'
#
loop_
_entity.id
_entity.type
_entity.pdbx_description
1 polymer ?
#
loop_
_entity_poly.entity_id
_entity_poly.type
_entity_poly.pdbx_seq_one_letter_code
_entity_poly.pdbx_strand_id
1 'polypeptide(L)' 'MFWRIKNGGVGLPIEGMPWKSAMPRWEVELKDEQIWKIIMGEYDGAHQKPRTWE' A
#
# COMPACT_ATOMS: atom_id res chain seq x y z
N MET A 1 -6.07 4.28 0.38
CA MET A 1 -5.09 3.32 0.93
C MET A 1 -4.06 2.89 -0.10
N PHE A 2 -4.49 2.35 -1.25
CA PHE A 2 -3.61 1.88 -2.33
C PHE A 2 -2.49 2.86 -2.72
N TRP A 3 -2.81 4.14 -2.92
CA TRP A 3 -1.80 5.15 -3.30
C TRP A 3 -0.62 5.24 -2.31
N ARG A 4 -0.88 5.14 -1.00
CA ARG A 4 0.17 5.18 0.04
C ARG A 4 1.05 3.93 0.03
N ILE A 5 0.48 2.78 -0.34
CA ILE A 5 1.21 1.51 -0.46
C ILE A 5 2.08 1.54 -1.72
N LYS A 6 1.54 2.03 -2.84
CA LYS A 6 2.25 2.12 -4.12
C LYS A 6 3.41 3.12 -4.11
N ASN A 7 3.18 4.33 -3.61
CA ASN A 7 4.13 5.45 -3.72
C ASN A 7 5.02 5.62 -2.47
N GLY A 8 4.81 4.81 -1.42
CA GLY A 8 5.45 5.00 -0.11
C GLY A 8 6.97 5.18 -0.19
N GLY A 9 7.50 6.28 0.36
CA GLY A 9 8.93 6.54 0.32
C GLY A 9 9.33 8.01 0.43
N VAL A 10 10.64 8.25 0.46
CA VAL A 10 11.26 9.58 0.54
C VAL A 10 10.97 10.40 -0.73
N GLY A 11 10.51 11.63 -0.55
CA GLY A 11 10.18 12.57 -1.65
C GLY A 11 8.69 12.84 -1.85
N LEU A 12 7.81 12.22 -1.05
CA LEU A 12 6.38 12.52 -1.04
C LEU A 12 6.03 13.75 -0.17
N PRO A 13 4.88 14.42 -0.43
CA PRO A 13 4.44 15.59 0.33
C PRO A 13 4.41 15.35 1.84
N ILE A 14 4.70 16.40 2.63
CA ILE A 14 4.75 16.35 4.11
C ILE A 14 3.41 15.91 4.73
N GLU A 15 2.31 16.24 4.07
CA GLU A 15 0.99 15.94 4.59
C GLU A 15 0.71 14.42 4.63
N GLY A 16 0.35 13.91 5.82
CA GLY A 16 0.02 12.50 6.01
C GLY A 16 1.21 11.52 6.19
N MET A 17 2.44 12.04 6.28
CA MET A 17 3.67 11.28 6.58
C MET A 17 3.91 10.01 5.72
N PRO A 18 3.65 10.01 4.40
CA PRO A 18 3.78 8.81 3.59
C PRO A 18 5.23 8.28 3.45
N TRP A 19 6.25 9.12 3.65
CA TRP A 19 7.66 8.69 3.69
C TRP A 19 8.02 7.88 4.95
N LYS A 20 7.16 7.90 5.97
CA LYS A 20 7.30 7.10 7.21
C LYS A 20 6.59 5.74 7.08
N SER A 21 6.23 5.33 5.87
CA SER A 21 5.68 4.01 5.61
C SER A 21 6.77 2.95 5.79
N ALA A 22 6.42 1.82 6.42
CA ALA A 22 7.28 0.63 6.42
C ALA A 22 7.31 -0.07 5.05
N MET A 23 6.39 0.30 4.15
CA MET A 23 6.33 -0.24 2.79
C MET A 23 7.33 0.50 1.89
N PRO A 24 8.22 -0.21 1.17
CA PRO A 24 9.11 0.40 0.17
C PRO A 24 8.32 0.94 -1.02
N ARG A 25 9.01 1.66 -1.93
CA ARG A 25 8.40 2.35 -3.07
C ARG A 25 8.00 1.35 -4.17
N TRP A 26 6.90 0.63 -3.98
CA TRP A 26 6.51 -0.52 -4.83
C TRP A 26 6.28 -0.17 -6.29
N GLU A 27 5.96 1.08 -6.62
CA GLU A 27 5.74 1.51 -8.00
C GLU A 27 6.93 1.30 -8.96
N VAL A 28 8.15 1.18 -8.43
CA VAL A 28 9.35 0.97 -9.26
C VAL A 28 9.69 -0.51 -9.48
N GLU A 29 9.09 -1.40 -8.68
CA GLU A 29 9.39 -2.84 -8.68
C GLU A 29 8.20 -3.71 -9.12
N LEU A 30 6.97 -3.23 -8.89
CA LEU A 30 5.76 -4.01 -9.04
C LEU A 30 4.72 -3.30 -9.92
N LYS A 31 4.02 -4.09 -10.74
CA LYS A 31 2.82 -3.65 -11.45
C LYS A 31 1.66 -3.51 -10.47
N ASP A 32 0.71 -2.62 -10.78
CA ASP A 32 -0.48 -2.38 -9.94
C ASP A 32 -1.27 -3.67 -9.62
N GLU A 33 -1.35 -4.61 -10.56
CA GLU A 33 -1.98 -5.91 -10.35
C GLU A 33 -1.24 -6.77 -9.31
N GLN A 34 0.09 -6.73 -9.30
CA GLN A 34 0.90 -7.46 -8.32
C GLN A 34 0.73 -6.84 -6.93
N ILE A 35 0.72 -5.50 -6.86
CA ILE A 35 0.45 -4.77 -5.62
C ILE A 35 -0.92 -5.17 -5.07
N TRP A 36 -1.96 -5.22 -5.92
CA TRP A 36 -3.29 -5.68 -5.50
C TRP A 36 -3.30 -7.11 -5.00
N LYS A 37 -2.62 -8.04 -5.68
CA LYS A 37 -2.51 -9.44 -5.25
C LYS A 37 -1.87 -9.56 -3.87
N ILE A 38 -0.81 -8.81 -3.61
CA ILE A 38 -0.15 -8.80 -2.30
C ILE A 38 -1.10 -8.26 -1.23
N ILE A 39 -1.76 -7.11 -1.48
CA ILE A 39 -2.73 -6.52 -0.54
C ILE A 39 -3.82 -7.53 -0.19
N MET A 40 -4.40 -8.20 -1.19
CA MET A 40 -5.45 -9.20 -0.96
C MET A 40 -4.92 -10.43 -0.22
N GLY A 41 -3.70 -10.88 -0.52
CA GLY A 41 -3.05 -11.97 0.18
C GLY A 41 -2.80 -11.67 1.66
N GLU A 42 -2.36 -10.46 2.00
CA GLU A 42 -2.20 -10.02 3.40
C GLU A 42 -3.54 -10.03 4.15
N TYR A 43 -4.63 -9.56 3.53
CA TYR A 43 -5.96 -9.61 4.13
C TYR A 43 -6.43 -11.04 4.37
N ASP A 44 -6.26 -11.92 3.39
CA ASP A 44 -6.63 -13.33 3.47
C ASP A 44 -5.85 -14.05 4.58
N GLY A 45 -4.52 -13.87 4.60
CA GLY A 45 -3.63 -14.44 5.62
C GLY A 45 -3.87 -13.90 7.03
N ALA A 46 -4.28 -12.64 7.16
CA ALA A 46 -4.67 -12.05 8.45
C ALA A 46 -6.11 -12.40 8.87
N HIS A 47 -6.88 -13.09 8.01
CA HIS A 47 -8.32 -13.31 8.16
C HIS A 47 -9.10 -12.01 8.41
N GLN A 48 -8.66 -10.92 7.80
CA GLN A 48 -9.28 -9.60 7.87
C GLN A 48 -9.92 -9.27 6.52
N LYS A 49 -10.85 -8.30 6.53
CA LYS A 49 -11.42 -7.75 5.31
C LYS A 49 -11.06 -6.26 5.18
N PRO A 50 -10.86 -5.75 3.96
CA PRO A 50 -10.72 -4.33 3.75
C PRO A 50 -11.92 -3.58 4.31
N ARG A 51 -11.68 -2.41 4.91
CA ARG A 51 -12.75 -1.52 5.33
C ARG A 51 -13.54 -1.06 4.10
N THR A 52 -14.84 -1.32 4.09
CA THR A 52 -15.80 -0.79 3.12
C THR A 52 -16.45 0.50 3.66
N TRP A 53 -17.23 1.19 2.83
CA TRP A 53 -17.89 2.45 3.20
C TRP A 53 -19.28 2.27 3.82
N GLU A 54 -19.62 1.05 4.24
CA GLU A 54 -20.87 0.71 4.93
C GLU A 54 -20.73 0.84 6.46
#